data_AF-A0A2E2TXE6-F1
#
_entry.id   AF-A0A2E2TXE6-F1
#
_cell.length_a   1.000
_cell.length_b   1.000
_cell.length_c   1.000
_cell.angle_alpha   90.00
_cell.angle_beta   90.00
_cell.angle_gamma   90.00
#
_symmetry.space_group_name_H-M   'P 1'
#
loop_
_entity.id
_entity.type
_entity.pdbx_description
1 polymer ?
#
loop_
_entity_poly.entity_id
_entity_poly.type
_entity_poly.pdbx_seq_one_letter_code
_entity_poly.pdbx_strand_id
1 'polypeptide(L)'
;MTTLIIIRGLPGSGKYPIVEQLVRDFREKNPTLLEPAVVRPADCVFGKKLTRESLGLAHLTAHYHTAALMMQKHPLIIVNATNIHIADMLPYVNHAVTYGYRLELVEAKLDVPKDKELVSLQENARINVSIEKLQLMRSQWEPASAADLLGIVHLERAGQKAAMNAALRRSSGARSYAHTTSEPPAQPPLPRNFLPHSRTILTRPSRGKAARSSSTTPYARVPRRPLVKPHSALKRK
;
A
#
# COMPACT_ATOMS: atom_id res chain seq x y z
N MET A 1 3.19 1.87 17.83
CA MET A 1 2.45 0.81 17.10
C MET A 1 2.06 1.37 15.73
N THR A 2 2.31 0.64 14.64
CA THR A 2 2.06 1.12 13.26
C THR A 2 0.69 0.68 12.76
N THR A 3 -0.06 1.60 12.14
CA THR A 3 -1.45 1.35 11.71
C THR A 3 -1.66 1.76 10.25
N LEU A 4 -2.37 0.91 9.50
CA LEU A 4 -2.93 1.21 8.18
C LEU A 4 -4.44 1.40 8.34
N ILE A 5 -4.94 2.56 7.94
CA ILE A 5 -6.37 2.84 7.82
C ILE A 5 -6.73 2.86 6.34
N ILE A 6 -7.67 2.01 5.93
CA ILE A 6 -8.28 2.06 4.60
C ILE A 6 -9.64 2.72 4.75
N ILE A 7 -9.83 3.85 4.07
CA ILE A 7 -11.13 4.53 4.04
C ILE A 7 -11.91 4.05 2.83
N ARG A 8 -13.17 3.69 3.03
CA ARG A 8 -14.10 3.29 1.99
C ARG A 8 -15.24 4.29 1.91
N GLY A 9 -15.73 4.56 0.70
CA GLY A 9 -16.93 5.37 0.53
C GLY A 9 -17.05 5.95 -0.88
N LEU A 10 -18.27 6.19 -1.31
CA LEU A 10 -18.56 6.81 -2.62
C LEU A 10 -18.03 8.26 -2.69
N PRO A 11 -17.82 8.84 -3.88
CA PRO A 11 -17.57 10.27 -4.02
C PRO A 11 -18.66 11.08 -3.29
N GLY A 12 -18.26 12.10 -2.52
CA GLY A 12 -19.19 12.92 -1.71
C GLY A 12 -19.61 12.33 -0.36
N SER A 13 -19.22 11.11 -0.02
CA SER A 13 -19.63 10.44 1.26
C SER A 13 -19.01 11.02 2.54
N GLY A 14 -18.25 12.12 2.47
CA GLY A 14 -17.58 12.68 3.65
C GLY A 14 -16.23 12.05 4.02
N LYS A 15 -15.57 11.31 3.11
CA LYS A 15 -14.23 10.73 3.35
C LYS A 15 -13.19 11.78 3.80
N TYR A 16 -13.19 12.96 3.20
CA TYR A 16 -12.20 14.00 3.52
C TYR A 16 -12.32 14.54 4.96
N PRO A 17 -13.51 14.94 5.45
CA PRO A 17 -13.71 15.24 6.85
C PRO A 17 -13.20 14.15 7.81
N ILE A 18 -13.46 12.88 7.48
CA ILE A 18 -12.98 11.74 8.29
C ILE A 18 -11.46 11.67 8.28
N VAL A 19 -10.79 11.83 7.13
CA VAL A 19 -9.33 11.89 7.05
C VAL A 19 -8.79 13.03 7.90
N GLU A 20 -9.35 14.23 7.78
CA GLU A 20 -8.91 15.42 8.52
C GLU A 20 -9.04 15.21 10.03
N GLN A 21 -10.15 14.61 10.47
CA GLN A 21 -10.38 14.23 11.85
C GLN A 21 -9.34 13.22 12.35
N LEU A 22 -9.10 12.13 11.60
CA LEU A 22 -8.12 11.10 11.95
C LEU A 22 -6.70 11.66 12.05
N VAL A 23 -6.32 12.56 11.13
CA VAL A 23 -5.01 13.22 11.14
C VAL A 23 -4.88 14.11 12.37
N ARG A 24 -5.92 14.90 12.69
CA ARG A 24 -5.93 15.76 13.87
C ARG A 24 -5.82 14.96 15.16
N ASP A 25 -6.64 13.94 15.33
CA ASP A 25 -6.66 13.08 16.52
C ASP A 25 -5.33 12.35 16.71
N PHE A 26 -4.70 11.91 15.61
CA PHE A 26 -3.38 11.30 15.68
C PHE A 26 -2.33 12.29 16.14
N ARG A 27 -2.32 13.52 15.60
CA ARG A 27 -1.36 14.57 15.96
C ARG A 27 -1.50 14.98 17.42
N GLU A 28 -2.73 15.17 17.89
CA GLU A 28 -3.03 15.52 19.29
C GLU A 28 -2.53 14.44 20.26
N LYS A 29 -2.73 13.16 19.92
CA LYS A 29 -2.27 12.03 20.75
C LYS A 29 -0.77 11.75 20.63
N ASN A 30 -0.13 12.15 19.53
CA ASN A 30 1.25 11.78 19.21
C ASN A 30 2.07 12.96 18.65
N PRO A 31 2.29 14.04 19.42
CA PRO A 31 2.92 15.27 18.92
C PRO A 31 4.39 15.11 18.49
N THR A 32 5.06 14.04 18.91
CA THR A 32 6.47 13.76 18.60
C THR A 32 6.68 12.77 17.45
N LEU A 33 5.60 12.16 16.94
CA LEU A 33 5.68 11.21 15.84
C LEU A 33 5.62 11.92 14.48
N LEU A 34 6.06 11.22 13.43
CA LEU A 34 5.90 11.68 12.06
C LEU A 34 4.42 11.93 11.73
N GLU A 35 4.18 13.00 10.98
CA GLU A 35 2.86 13.36 10.46
C GLU A 35 2.22 12.20 9.68
N PRO A 36 0.93 11.90 9.86
CA PRO A 36 0.25 10.83 9.13
C PRO A 36 0.41 10.94 7.61
N ALA A 37 0.72 9.82 6.96
CA ALA A 37 0.83 9.78 5.51
C ALA A 37 -0.55 9.47 4.89
N VAL A 38 -1.09 10.43 4.13
CA VAL A 38 -2.36 10.25 3.41
C VAL A 38 -2.07 9.91 1.95
N VAL A 39 -2.37 8.67 1.57
CA VAL A 39 -2.20 8.17 0.20
C VAL A 39 -3.53 8.30 -0.56
N ARG A 40 -3.50 9.00 -1.69
CA ARG A 40 -4.65 9.21 -2.58
C ARG A 40 -4.26 8.77 -3.99
N PRO A 41 -4.92 7.77 -4.60
CA PRO A 41 -4.59 7.35 -5.97
C PRO A 41 -4.63 8.50 -6.98
N ALA A 42 -5.59 9.41 -6.84
CA ALA A 42 -5.71 10.59 -7.71
C ALA A 42 -4.51 11.55 -7.61
N ASP A 43 -3.85 11.62 -6.46
CA ASP A 43 -2.66 12.46 -6.25
C ASP A 43 -1.38 11.80 -6.81
N CYS A 44 -1.42 10.49 -7.07
CA CYS A 44 -0.27 9.73 -7.57
C CYS A 44 -0.03 9.93 -9.07
N VAL A 45 -0.97 10.53 -9.79
CA VAL A 45 -0.81 10.87 -11.22
C VAL A 45 -0.49 12.36 -11.34
N PHE A 46 0.79 12.71 -11.16
CA PHE A 46 1.31 14.08 -11.18
C PHE A 46 0.76 14.91 -12.36
N GLY A 47 -0.11 15.88 -12.07
CA GLY A 47 -0.47 16.96 -12.99
C GLY A 47 -1.29 16.57 -14.23
N LYS A 48 -1.77 15.33 -14.35
CA LYS A 48 -2.63 14.90 -15.47
C LYS A 48 -4.07 14.70 -15.01
N LYS A 49 -5.03 15.04 -15.88
CA LYS A 49 -6.43 14.62 -15.68
C LYS A 49 -6.46 13.10 -15.56
N LEU A 50 -7.11 12.58 -14.53
CA LEU A 50 -7.30 11.14 -14.34
C LEU A 50 -8.19 10.64 -15.49
N THR A 51 -7.59 9.88 -16.40
CA THR A 51 -8.29 9.20 -17.51
C THR A 51 -8.48 7.73 -17.12
N ARG A 52 -9.34 7.02 -17.85
CA ARG A 52 -9.54 5.58 -17.63
C ARG A 52 -8.22 4.79 -17.77
N GLU A 53 -7.38 5.21 -18.71
CA GLU A 53 -6.07 4.60 -18.98
C GLU A 53 -5.06 4.88 -17.86
N SER A 54 -5.10 6.08 -17.27
CA SER A 54 -4.20 6.42 -16.16
C SER A 54 -4.69 5.93 -14.80
N LEU A 55 -5.94 5.47 -14.70
CA LEU A 55 -6.52 4.95 -13.45
C LEU A 55 -5.76 3.71 -12.94
N GLY A 56 -5.48 2.73 -13.82
CA GLY A 56 -4.73 1.55 -13.41
C GLY A 56 -3.34 1.89 -12.88
N LEU A 57 -2.64 2.82 -13.54
CA LEU A 57 -1.34 3.33 -13.10
C LEU A 57 -1.45 4.11 -11.77
N ALA A 58 -2.53 4.86 -11.57
CA ALA A 58 -2.80 5.58 -10.33
C ALA A 58 -2.90 4.63 -9.13
N HIS A 59 -3.68 3.55 -9.28
CA HIS A 59 -3.83 2.52 -8.26
C HIS A 59 -2.49 1.82 -7.99
N LEU A 60 -1.80 1.39 -9.05
CA LEU A 60 -0.48 0.76 -8.93
C LEU A 60 0.53 1.65 -8.18
N THR A 61 0.59 2.92 -8.53
CA THR A 61 1.48 3.89 -7.87
C THR A 61 1.11 4.08 -6.40
N ALA A 62 -0.18 4.16 -6.08
CA ALA A 62 -0.64 4.23 -4.69
C ALA A 62 -0.27 2.98 -3.89
N HIS A 63 -0.36 1.79 -4.47
CA HIS A 63 0.07 0.54 -3.84
C HIS A 63 1.57 0.56 -3.51
N TYR A 64 2.42 0.90 -4.49
CA TYR A 64 3.87 0.98 -4.28
C TYR A 64 4.26 2.05 -3.26
N HIS A 65 3.61 3.22 -3.31
CA HIS A 65 3.86 4.28 -2.33
C HIS A 65 3.48 3.82 -0.91
N THR A 66 2.33 3.15 -0.75
CA THR A 66 1.91 2.59 0.53
C THR A 66 2.91 1.55 1.04
N ALA A 67 3.39 0.66 0.18
CA ALA A 67 4.40 -0.33 0.53
C ALA A 67 5.73 0.32 0.97
N ALA A 68 6.17 1.37 0.27
CA ALA A 68 7.38 2.11 0.61
C ALA A 68 7.28 2.79 1.98
N LEU A 69 6.15 3.42 2.29
CA LEU A 69 5.88 4.00 3.60
C LEU A 69 5.86 2.93 4.70
N MET A 70 5.30 1.76 4.41
CA MET A 70 5.28 0.64 5.37
C MET A 70 6.67 0.11 5.66
N MET A 71 7.50 -0.05 4.62
CA MET A 71 8.90 -0.47 4.73
C MET A 71 9.71 0.52 5.58
N GLN A 72 9.41 1.82 5.48
CA GLN A 72 10.00 2.88 6.30
C GLN A 72 9.42 2.97 7.72
N LYS A 73 8.51 2.07 8.11
CA LYS A 73 7.85 2.05 9.43
C LYS A 73 7.11 3.35 9.78
N HIS A 74 6.49 3.97 8.78
CA HIS A 74 5.65 5.14 8.98
C HIS A 74 4.51 4.87 10.00
N PRO A 75 4.32 5.68 11.05
CA PRO A 75 3.47 5.31 12.18
C PRO A 75 1.98 5.17 11.84
N LEU A 76 1.46 6.05 11.00
CA LEU A 76 0.09 6.01 10.51
C LEU A 76 0.06 6.24 9.00
N ILE A 77 -0.60 5.34 8.28
CA ILE A 77 -0.84 5.46 6.84
C ILE A 77 -2.35 5.39 6.61
N ILE A 78 -2.90 6.36 5.88
CA ILE A 78 -4.33 6.45 5.56
C ILE A 78 -4.48 6.36 4.04
N VAL A 79 -5.12 5.31 3.56
CA VAL A 79 -5.46 5.15 2.14
C VAL A 79 -6.85 5.73 1.90
N ASN A 80 -6.90 6.88 1.23
CA ASN A 80 -8.13 7.57 0.86
C ASN A 80 -8.45 7.34 -0.61
N ALA A 81 -9.22 6.28 -0.87
CA ALA A 81 -9.79 5.95 -2.17
C ALA A 81 -11.26 5.59 -2.00
N THR A 82 -11.95 5.22 -3.08
CA THR A 82 -13.35 4.79 -2.99
C THR A 82 -13.46 3.38 -2.40
N ASN A 83 -12.55 2.48 -2.78
CA ASN A 83 -12.41 1.12 -2.23
C ASN A 83 -13.74 0.35 -2.23
N ILE A 84 -14.40 0.34 -3.39
CA ILE A 84 -15.71 -0.27 -3.60
C ILE A 84 -15.56 -1.79 -3.73
N HIS A 85 -14.51 -2.23 -4.42
CA HIS A 85 -14.17 -3.64 -4.61
C HIS A 85 -13.16 -4.11 -3.57
N ILE A 86 -13.31 -5.37 -3.15
CA ILE A 86 -12.36 -6.07 -2.28
C ILE A 86 -10.99 -6.14 -2.96
N ALA A 87 -10.97 -6.45 -4.27
CA ALA A 87 -9.76 -6.56 -5.05
C ALA A 87 -8.88 -5.30 -5.01
N ASP A 88 -9.48 -4.10 -4.94
CA ASP A 88 -8.76 -2.83 -4.83
C ASP A 88 -8.03 -2.69 -3.48
N MET A 89 -8.56 -3.33 -2.43
CA MET A 89 -8.05 -3.24 -1.07
C MET A 89 -6.98 -4.30 -0.75
N LEU A 90 -7.09 -5.49 -1.35
CA LEU A 90 -6.22 -6.64 -1.05
C LEU A 90 -4.72 -6.32 -1.16
N PRO A 91 -4.21 -5.55 -2.14
CA PRO A 91 -2.79 -5.20 -2.17
C PRO A 91 -2.32 -4.45 -0.92
N TYR A 92 -3.10 -3.48 -0.42
CA TYR A 92 -2.77 -2.73 0.79
C TYR A 92 -2.78 -3.64 2.02
N VAL A 93 -3.76 -4.53 2.12
CA VAL A 93 -3.88 -5.50 3.22
C VAL A 93 -2.71 -6.48 3.20
N ASN A 94 -2.35 -6.99 2.02
CA ASN A 94 -1.21 -7.86 1.86
C ASN A 94 0.10 -7.18 2.31
N HIS A 95 0.30 -5.90 1.97
CA HIS A 95 1.44 -5.13 2.49
C HIS A 95 1.38 -4.98 4.01
N ALA A 96 0.22 -4.67 4.58
CA ALA A 96 0.06 -4.53 6.03
C ALA A 96 0.44 -5.82 6.77
N VAL A 97 -0.01 -6.98 6.28
CA VAL A 97 0.36 -8.29 6.86
C VAL A 97 1.87 -8.56 6.69
N THR A 98 2.47 -8.22 5.55
CA THR A 98 3.92 -8.37 5.34
C THR A 98 4.75 -7.54 6.31
N TYR A 99 4.36 -6.29 6.55
CA TYR A 99 5.15 -5.35 7.34
C TYR A 99 4.73 -5.25 8.81
N GLY A 100 3.72 -6.01 9.24
CA GLY A 100 3.23 -6.07 10.62
C GLY A 100 2.42 -4.84 11.04
N TYR A 101 1.63 -4.26 10.14
CA TYR A 101 0.73 -3.14 10.44
C TYR A 101 -0.62 -3.65 10.94
N ARG A 102 -1.19 -2.96 11.93
CA ARG A 102 -2.60 -3.16 12.29
C ARG A 102 -3.48 -2.58 11.19
N LEU A 103 -4.47 -3.35 10.74
CA LEU A 103 -5.44 -2.93 9.74
C LEU A 103 -6.70 -2.37 10.40
N GLU A 104 -7.12 -1.19 9.96
CA GLU A 104 -8.45 -0.64 10.23
C GLU A 104 -9.16 -0.31 8.92
N LEU A 105 -10.47 -0.58 8.91
CA LEU A 105 -11.35 -0.26 7.78
C LEU A 105 -12.39 0.74 8.27
N VAL A 106 -12.43 1.91 7.65
CA VAL A 106 -13.34 3.00 8.03
C VAL A 106 -14.27 3.30 6.87
N GLU A 107 -15.57 3.14 7.08
CA GLU A 107 -16.58 3.46 6.08
C GLU A 107 -17.11 4.88 6.29
N ALA A 108 -17.02 5.69 5.24
CA ALA A 108 -17.66 6.99 5.19
C ALA A 108 -19.13 6.83 4.80
N LYS A 109 -20.02 7.31 5.67
CA LYS A 109 -21.48 7.27 5.48
C LYS A 109 -22.02 8.69 5.60
N LEU A 110 -22.94 9.04 4.72
CA LEU A 110 -23.73 10.26 4.88
C LEU A 110 -24.90 9.97 5.80
N ASP A 111 -25.12 10.88 6.74
CA ASP A 111 -26.32 10.88 7.57
C ASP A 111 -27.45 11.62 6.83
N VAL A 112 -27.94 10.98 5.76
CA VAL A 112 -29.02 11.51 4.93
C VAL A 112 -30.05 10.41 4.62
N PRO A 113 -31.32 10.77 4.44
CA PRO A 113 -32.34 9.84 3.97
C PRO A 113 -31.94 9.15 2.65
N LYS A 114 -32.25 7.86 2.51
CA LYS A 114 -31.84 7.02 1.36
C LYS A 114 -32.34 7.55 0.01
N ASP A 115 -33.50 8.21 -0.01
CA ASP A 115 -34.11 8.84 -1.18
C ASP A 115 -33.33 10.06 -1.68
N LYS A 116 -32.60 10.74 -0.81
CA LYS A 116 -31.77 11.92 -1.14
C LYS A 116 -30.28 11.61 -1.24
N GLU A 117 -29.88 10.41 -0.84
CA GLU A 117 -28.48 10.02 -0.70
C GLU A 117 -27.66 10.25 -1.98
N LEU A 118 -28.17 9.86 -3.16
CA LEU A 118 -27.44 10.03 -4.43
C LEU A 118 -27.26 11.50 -4.81
N VAL A 119 -28.28 12.33 -4.56
CA VAL A 119 -28.22 13.78 -4.82
C VAL A 119 -27.22 14.43 -3.87
N SER A 120 -27.27 14.11 -2.59
CA SER A 120 -26.31 14.62 -1.60
C SER A 120 -24.88 14.15 -1.86
N LEU A 121 -24.68 12.91 -2.32
CA LEU A 121 -23.37 12.42 -2.75
C LEU A 121 -22.83 13.23 -3.92
N GLN A 122 -23.68 13.55 -4.91
CA GLN A 122 -23.28 14.37 -6.06
C GLN A 122 -22.94 15.80 -5.65
N GLU A 123 -23.79 16.45 -4.85
CA GLU A 123 -23.58 17.84 -4.37
C GLU A 123 -22.31 17.97 -3.52
N ASN A 124 -22.01 16.96 -2.70
CA ASN A 124 -20.82 16.95 -1.84
C ASN A 124 -19.55 16.46 -2.57
N ALA A 125 -19.66 15.95 -3.79
CA ALA A 125 -18.51 15.44 -4.52
C ALA A 125 -17.62 16.61 -4.98
N ARG A 126 -16.32 16.55 -4.63
CA ARG A 126 -15.32 17.51 -5.11
C ARG A 126 -15.07 17.44 -6.62
N ILE A 127 -15.54 16.37 -7.26
CA ILE A 127 -15.41 16.09 -8.68
C ILE A 127 -16.83 15.88 -9.19
N ASN A 128 -17.14 16.42 -10.37
CA ASN A 128 -18.44 16.20 -10.99
C ASN A 128 -18.60 14.72 -11.36
N VAL A 129 -19.42 14.00 -10.60
CA VAL A 129 -19.78 12.60 -10.85
C VAL A 129 -21.28 12.56 -11.08
N SER A 130 -21.72 11.96 -12.18
CA SER A 130 -23.16 11.88 -12.48
C SER A 130 -23.88 10.94 -11.52
N ILE A 131 -25.19 11.13 -11.38
CA ILE A 131 -26.04 10.28 -10.52
C ILE A 131 -26.01 8.83 -11.03
N GLU A 132 -26.05 8.60 -12.34
CA GLU A 132 -26.00 7.25 -12.92
C GLU A 132 -24.68 6.56 -12.57
N LYS A 133 -23.58 7.32 -12.58
CA LYS A 133 -22.27 6.78 -12.20
C LYS A 133 -22.20 6.47 -10.71
N LEU A 134 -22.75 7.31 -9.84
CA LEU A 134 -22.83 7.04 -8.41
C LEU A 134 -23.70 5.81 -8.12
N GLN A 135 -24.82 5.66 -8.83
CA GLN A 135 -25.70 4.51 -8.72
C GLN A 135 -25.00 3.21 -9.19
N LEU A 136 -24.25 3.27 -10.29
CA LEU A 136 -23.42 2.16 -10.75
C LEU A 136 -22.33 1.80 -9.74
N MET A 137 -21.64 2.80 -9.18
CA MET A 137 -20.63 2.58 -8.15
C MET A 137 -21.23 1.98 -6.87
N ARG A 138 -22.47 2.35 -6.54
CA ARG A 138 -23.22 1.77 -5.41
C ARG A 138 -23.62 0.32 -5.67
N SER A 139 -24.09 -0.02 -6.87
CA SER A 139 -24.46 -1.40 -7.21
C SER A 139 -23.27 -2.35 -7.25
N GLN A 140 -22.07 -1.81 -7.47
CA GLN A 140 -20.80 -2.52 -7.44
C GLN A 140 -20.20 -2.68 -6.04
N TRP A 141 -20.85 -2.16 -5.00
CA TRP A 141 -20.31 -2.15 -3.63
C TRP A 141 -20.23 -3.56 -3.03
N GLU A 142 -19.01 -3.99 -2.70
CA GLU A 142 -18.77 -5.27 -2.05
C GLU A 142 -18.63 -5.07 -0.52
N PRO A 143 -19.56 -5.59 0.30
CA PRO A 143 -19.43 -5.49 1.75
C PRO A 143 -18.18 -6.26 2.22
N ALA A 144 -17.39 -5.67 3.10
CA ALA A 144 -16.20 -6.30 3.67
C ALA A 144 -15.83 -5.65 5.00
N SER A 145 -15.38 -6.45 5.95
CA SER A 145 -14.74 -6.02 7.18
C SER A 145 -13.21 -6.18 7.12
N ALA A 146 -12.48 -5.58 8.06
CA ALA A 146 -11.04 -5.81 8.18
C ALA A 146 -10.70 -7.29 8.41
N ALA A 147 -11.55 -8.02 9.15
CA ALA A 147 -11.36 -9.44 9.41
C ALA A 147 -11.52 -10.28 8.14
N ASP A 148 -12.52 -9.98 7.30
CA ASP A 148 -12.73 -10.68 6.03
C ASP A 148 -11.52 -10.52 5.11
N LEU A 149 -11.02 -9.28 4.98
CA LEU A 149 -9.85 -8.98 4.15
C LEU A 149 -8.58 -9.70 4.63
N LEU A 150 -8.35 -9.74 5.95
CA LEU A 150 -7.23 -10.48 6.53
C LEU A 150 -7.39 -11.99 6.28
N GLY A 151 -8.60 -12.53 6.44
CA GLY A 151 -8.92 -13.93 6.15
C GLY A 151 -8.58 -14.33 4.72
N ILE A 152 -8.97 -13.50 3.74
CA ILE A 152 -8.65 -13.72 2.32
C ILE A 152 -7.14 -13.78 2.11
N VAL A 153 -6.38 -12.79 2.60
CA VAL A 153 -4.92 -12.74 2.42
C VAL A 153 -4.22 -13.93 3.10
N HIS A 154 -4.68 -14.33 4.28
CA HIS A 154 -4.12 -15.49 4.97
C HIS A 154 -4.38 -16.80 4.21
N LEU A 155 -5.58 -16.97 3.65
CA LEU A 155 -5.94 -18.12 2.84
C LEU A 155 -5.11 -18.18 1.55
N GLU A 156 -4.96 -17.06 0.84
CA GLU A 156 -4.14 -16.96 -0.37
C GLU A 156 -2.68 -17.35 -0.10
N ARG A 157 -2.10 -16.83 1.00
CA ARG A 157 -0.74 -17.17 1.41
C ARG A 157 -0.58 -18.63 1.79
N ALA A 158 -1.58 -19.23 2.44
CA ALA A 158 -1.57 -20.65 2.77
C ALA A 158 -1.60 -21.51 1.51
N GLY A 159 -2.47 -21.17 0.54
CA GLY A 159 -2.53 -21.82 -0.76
C GLY A 159 -1.22 -21.72 -1.55
N GLN A 160 -0.62 -20.53 -1.59
CA GLN A 160 0.69 -20.31 -2.23
C GLN A 160 1.80 -21.15 -1.61
N LYS A 161 1.85 -21.25 -0.27
CA LYS A 161 2.80 -22.12 0.45
C LYS A 161 2.60 -23.59 0.11
N ALA A 162 1.35 -24.05 0.07
CA ALA A 162 1.03 -25.43 -0.30
C ALA A 162 1.45 -25.76 -1.74
N ALA A 163 1.14 -24.87 -2.69
CA ALA A 163 1.55 -25.01 -4.09
C ALA A 163 3.08 -25.02 -4.25
N MET A 164 3.79 -24.12 -3.56
CA MET A 164 5.25 -24.06 -3.57
C MET A 164 5.88 -25.35 -3.01
N ASN A 165 5.37 -25.86 -1.89
CA ASN A 165 5.84 -27.13 -1.31
C ASN A 165 5.57 -28.32 -2.23
N ALA A 166 4.42 -28.35 -2.92
CA ALA A 166 4.12 -29.38 -3.91
C ALA A 166 5.08 -29.31 -5.11
N ALA A 167 5.41 -28.11 -5.60
CA ALA A 167 6.37 -27.92 -6.68
C ALA A 167 7.79 -28.37 -6.27
N LEU A 168 8.24 -28.03 -5.06
CA LEU A 168 9.51 -28.48 -4.48
C LEU A 168 9.60 -30.00 -4.38
N ARG A 169 8.53 -30.67 -3.97
CA ARG A 169 8.47 -32.15 -3.92
C ARG A 169 8.57 -32.78 -5.31
N ARG A 170 7.95 -32.18 -6.33
CA ARG A 170 8.07 -32.67 -7.72
C ARG A 170 9.48 -32.50 -8.28
N SER A 171 10.14 -31.38 -7.99
CA SER A 171 11.51 -31.12 -8.48
C SER A 171 12.57 -31.96 -7.75
N SER A 172 12.35 -32.33 -6.49
CA SER A 172 13.24 -33.21 -5.73
C SER A 172 12.96 -34.71 -5.95
N GLY A 173 11.73 -35.10 -6.30
CA GLY A 173 11.37 -36.48 -6.63
C GLY A 173 11.94 -37.02 -7.96
N ALA A 174 12.45 -36.15 -8.83
CA ALA A 174 13.11 -36.55 -10.09
C ALA A 174 14.58 -37.01 -9.91
N ARG A 175 15.12 -36.99 -8.68
CA ARG A 175 16.40 -37.63 -8.33
C ARG A 175 16.22 -38.68 -7.23
N SER A 176 15.17 -39.48 -7.30
CA SER A 176 15.27 -40.82 -6.73
C SER A 176 16.06 -41.67 -7.72
N TYR A 177 17.40 -41.50 -7.73
CA TYR A 177 18.25 -42.57 -8.20
C TYR A 177 17.87 -43.77 -7.35
N ALA A 178 17.23 -44.76 -7.97
CA ALA A 178 17.14 -46.08 -7.40
C ALA A 178 18.58 -46.47 -7.06
N HIS A 179 18.91 -46.45 -5.78
CA HIS A 179 20.03 -47.22 -5.26
C HIS A 179 19.64 -48.69 -5.43
N THR A 180 19.68 -49.18 -6.67
CA THR A 180 20.13 -50.54 -6.90
C THR A 180 21.50 -50.61 -6.27
N THR A 181 21.60 -51.39 -5.21
CA THR A 181 22.83 -51.83 -4.58
C THR A 181 23.69 -52.56 -5.62
N SER A 182 24.38 -51.82 -6.47
CA SER A 182 25.58 -52.29 -7.14
C SER A 182 26.76 -51.83 -6.31
N GLU A 183 27.57 -52.80 -5.88
CA GLU A 183 28.82 -52.59 -5.15
C GLU A 183 29.62 -51.39 -5.68
N PRO A 184 30.25 -50.60 -4.79
CA PRO A 184 31.16 -49.57 -5.21
C PRO A 184 32.37 -50.23 -5.92
N PRO A 185 32.73 -49.82 -7.15
CA PRO A 185 33.96 -50.28 -7.78
C PRO A 185 35.15 -49.82 -6.92
N ALA A 186 36.08 -50.75 -6.70
CA ALA A 186 37.27 -50.55 -5.91
C ALA A 186 38.01 -49.26 -6.29
N GLN A 187 38.26 -48.41 -5.29
CA GLN A 187 39.04 -47.19 -5.50
C GLN A 187 40.49 -47.55 -5.84
N PRO A 188 41.09 -46.97 -6.89
CA PRO A 188 42.51 -47.07 -7.12
C PRO A 188 43.28 -46.29 -6.02
N PRO A 189 44.46 -46.76 -5.61
CA PRO A 189 45.23 -46.13 -4.55
C PRO A 189 45.65 -44.71 -4.93
N LEU A 190 45.41 -43.76 -4.02
CA LEU A 190 45.84 -42.37 -4.19
C LEU A 190 47.38 -42.28 -4.11
N PRO A 191 48.02 -41.52 -5.00
CA PRO A 191 49.44 -41.21 -4.86
C PRO A 191 49.68 -40.31 -3.65
N ARG A 192 50.59 -40.75 -2.79
CA ARG A 192 51.20 -39.94 -1.73
C ARG A 192 51.92 -38.74 -2.35
N ASN A 193 51.77 -37.60 -1.68
CA ASN A 193 52.52 -36.34 -1.79
C ASN A 193 51.78 -35.20 -2.49
N PHE A 194 51.07 -34.39 -1.70
CA PHE A 194 51.01 -32.95 -1.92
C PHE A 194 51.07 -32.22 -0.57
N LEU A 195 52.19 -31.52 -0.38
CA LEU A 195 52.45 -30.61 0.73
C LEU A 195 51.58 -29.35 0.60
N PRO A 196 51.26 -28.66 1.72
CA PRO A 196 50.48 -27.43 1.69
C PRO A 196 51.36 -26.24 1.30
N HIS A 197 50.96 -25.49 0.27
CA HIS A 197 51.52 -24.18 -0.02
C HIS A 197 50.50 -23.07 0.24
N SER A 198 50.87 -22.26 1.24
CA SER A 198 50.79 -20.80 1.27
C SER A 198 49.41 -20.15 1.31
N ARG A 199 49.09 -19.67 2.52
CA ARG A 199 48.13 -18.60 2.80
C ARG A 199 48.54 -17.33 2.04
N THR A 200 47.69 -16.88 1.12
CA THR A 200 47.75 -15.51 0.60
C THR A 200 46.84 -14.63 1.45
N ILE A 201 47.45 -13.72 2.21
CA ILE A 201 46.78 -12.65 2.95
C ILE A 201 46.38 -11.58 1.94
N LEU A 202 45.08 -11.40 1.71
CA LEU A 202 44.51 -10.30 0.95
C LEU A 202 44.46 -9.06 1.85
N THR A 203 45.39 -8.13 1.62
CA THR A 203 45.40 -6.80 2.21
C THR A 203 44.27 -5.95 1.61
N ARG A 204 43.57 -5.25 2.51
CA ARG A 204 42.41 -4.40 2.24
C ARG A 204 42.91 -3.02 1.77
N PRO A 205 42.48 -2.50 0.60
CA PRO A 205 42.73 -1.10 0.27
C PRO A 205 41.79 -0.16 1.02
N SER A 206 42.32 1.04 1.16
CA SER A 206 41.98 2.12 2.07
C SER A 206 40.71 2.92 1.69
N ARG A 207 40.20 3.60 2.72
CA ARG A 207 39.11 4.57 2.74
C ARG A 207 39.18 5.59 1.59
N GLY A 208 38.19 5.54 0.69
CA GLY A 208 37.82 6.65 -0.19
C GLY A 208 36.83 7.59 0.50
N LYS A 209 37.16 8.88 0.48
CA LYS A 209 36.44 10.01 1.09
C LYS A 209 35.00 10.13 0.55
N ALA A 210 34.02 10.23 1.44
CA ALA A 210 32.64 10.61 1.08
C ALA A 210 32.57 12.13 0.86
N ALA A 211 32.31 12.53 -0.38
CA ALA A 211 31.91 13.88 -0.73
C ALA A 211 30.49 14.13 -0.18
N ARG A 212 30.33 15.23 0.55
CA ARG A 212 29.03 15.76 0.97
C ARG A 212 28.32 16.30 -0.28
N SER A 213 27.28 15.62 -0.74
CA SER A 213 26.28 16.24 -1.61
C SER A 213 25.08 16.64 -0.77
N SER A 214 24.94 17.95 -0.58
CA SER A 214 23.73 18.60 -0.08
C SER A 214 22.62 18.40 -1.12
N SER A 215 21.72 17.45 -0.87
CA SER A 215 20.46 17.34 -1.61
C SER A 215 19.44 18.29 -1.00
N THR A 216 19.39 19.49 -1.57
CA THR A 216 18.29 20.43 -1.37
C THR A 216 17.07 19.86 -2.10
N THR A 217 16.19 19.16 -1.39
CA THR A 217 14.88 18.77 -1.92
C THR A 217 14.02 20.02 -2.16
N PRO A 218 13.47 20.23 -3.37
CA PRO A 218 12.54 21.32 -3.61
C PRO A 218 11.15 20.88 -3.16
N TYR A 219 10.77 21.17 -1.92
CA TYR A 219 9.36 21.15 -1.55
C TYR A 219 8.67 22.34 -2.22
N ALA A 220 7.88 22.04 -3.25
CA ALA A 220 6.99 22.99 -3.89
C ALA A 220 6.06 23.59 -2.83
N ARG A 221 6.19 24.90 -2.59
CA ARG A 221 5.22 25.70 -1.83
C ARG A 221 3.85 25.53 -2.48
N VAL A 222 2.93 24.92 -1.77
CA VAL A 222 1.49 24.99 -2.10
C VAL A 222 1.09 26.47 -2.07
N PRO A 223 0.49 27.02 -3.13
CA PRO A 223 0.03 28.40 -3.11
C PRO A 223 -1.09 28.53 -2.09
N ARG A 224 -0.90 29.42 -1.11
CA ARG A 224 -1.95 29.85 -0.19
C ARG A 224 -3.10 30.43 -1.03
N ARG A 225 -4.27 29.80 -0.98
CA ARG A 225 -5.50 30.39 -1.53
C ARG A 225 -5.75 31.73 -0.83
N PRO A 226 -6.15 32.79 -1.54
CA PRO A 226 -6.54 34.03 -0.92
C PRO A 226 -7.79 33.82 -0.05
N LEU A 227 -7.78 34.39 1.15
CA LEU A 227 -8.97 34.48 2.00
C LEU A 227 -10.08 35.17 1.22
N VAL A 228 -11.17 34.46 0.97
CA VAL A 228 -12.43 35.04 0.52
C VAL A 228 -12.95 35.90 1.68
N LYS A 229 -12.99 37.22 1.48
CA LYS A 229 -13.62 38.15 2.42
C LYS A 229 -15.13 37.87 2.46
N PRO A 230 -15.77 37.88 3.64
CA PRO A 230 -17.21 37.72 3.72
C PRO A 230 -17.92 38.89 3.04
N HIS A 231 -18.88 38.57 2.17
CA HIS A 231 -19.78 39.55 1.56
C HIS A 231 -20.59 40.24 2.66
N SER A 232 -20.38 41.55 2.79
CA SER A 232 -21.20 42.43 3.60
C SER A 232 -22.63 42.52 3.03
N ALA A 233 -23.58 42.44 3.95
CA ALA A 233 -25.01 42.62 3.78
C ALA A 233 -25.43 44.04 3.34
N LEU A 234 -26.73 44.18 3.08
CA LEU A 234 -27.52 45.38 2.71
C LEU A 234 -27.42 45.81 1.24
N LYS A 235 -28.53 46.02 0.51
CA LYS A 235 -29.68 46.85 0.89
C LYS A 235 -31.02 46.33 0.34
N ARG A 236 -32.05 46.33 1.22
CA ARG A 236 -33.46 46.45 0.83
C ARG A 236 -33.74 47.91 0.44
N LYS A 237 -34.46 48.10 -0.65
CA LYS A 237 -35.42 49.19 -0.87
C LYS A 237 -36.65 48.56 -1.50
#